data_AF-A0A6C0IJY6-F1
#
_entry.id   AF-A0A6C0IJY6-F1
#
_cell.length_a   1.000
_cell.length_b   1.000
_cell.length_c   1.000
_cell.angle_alpha   90.00
_cell.angle_beta   90.00
_cell.angle_gamma   90.00
#
_symmetry.space_group_name_H-M   'P 1'
#
loop_
_entity.id
_entity.type
_entity.pdbx_description
1 polymer ?
#
loop_
_entity_poly.entity_id
_entity_poly.type
_entity_poly.pdbx_seq_one_letter_code
_entity_poly.pdbx_strand_id
1 'polypeptide(L)' 'NVDETNVDETNVVLLRETFTDKATKHVRQNEFTYKMEEIKEILAMAKKAGFIFHAKASMKKYNGDPHQYLYILEKPM' A
#
# COMPACT_ATOMS: atom_id res chain seq x y z
N ASN A 1 -11.02 -5.35 11.12
CA ASN A 1 -11.33 -4.29 10.15
C ASN A 1 -10.12 -3.39 10.04
N VAL A 2 -9.77 -3.03 8.82
CA VAL A 2 -8.61 -2.20 8.50
C VAL A 2 -9.17 -0.93 7.87
N ASP A 3 -8.88 0.21 8.49
CA ASP A 3 -9.28 1.52 7.99
C ASP A 3 -8.03 2.28 7.57
N GLU A 4 -8.06 2.84 6.36
CA GLU A 4 -6.98 3.66 5.78
C GLU A 4 -7.53 5.07 5.55
N THR A 5 -6.83 6.07 6.08
CA THR A 5 -7.18 7.49 5.88
C THR A 5 -6.00 8.23 5.27
N ASN A 6 -6.22 8.85 4.11
CA ASN A 6 -5.28 9.78 3.51
C ASN A 6 -5.37 11.13 4.26
N VAL A 7 -4.25 11.65 4.73
CA VAL A 7 -4.20 12.98 5.36
C VAL A 7 -3.95 13.98 4.23
N ASP A 8 -5.04 14.51 3.67
CA ASP A 8 -5.24 15.17 2.35
C ASP A 8 -4.23 16.26 1.87
N GLU A 9 -3.10 16.47 2.52
CA GLU A 9 -2.04 17.40 2.08
C GLU A 9 -0.62 16.79 2.18
N THR A 10 -0.49 15.49 2.48
CA THR A 10 0.80 14.84 2.67
C THR A 10 0.85 13.45 2.06
N ASN A 11 2.04 13.00 1.63
CA ASN A 11 2.32 11.62 1.22
C ASN A 11 2.33 10.66 2.44
N VAL A 12 1.44 10.88 3.41
CA VAL A 12 1.38 10.16 4.69
C VAL A 12 0.03 9.47 4.81
N VAL A 13 0.09 8.17 5.02
CA VAL A 13 -1.08 7.29 5.19
C VAL A 13 -1.07 6.75 6.60
N LEU A 14 -2.21 6.87 7.28
CA LEU A 14 -2.45 6.18 8.55
C LEU A 14 -3.25 4.90 8.28
N LEU A 15 -2.66 3.76 8.64
CA LEU A 15 -3.31 2.45 8.63
C LEU A 15 -3.66 2.04 10.05
N ARG A 16 -4.95 1.83 10.34
CA ARG A 16 -5.40 1.35 11.64
C ARG A 16 -6.01 -0.04 11.52
N GLU A 17 -5.39 -0.99 12.18
CA GLU A 17 -5.90 -2.35 12.31
C GLU A 17 -6.59 -2.54 13.66
N THR A 18 -7.84 -3.02 13.64
CA THR A 18 -8.56 -3.38 14.87
C THR A 18 -8.74 -4.89 14.96
N PHE A 19 -8.29 -5.45 16.08
CA PHE A 19 -8.41 -6.86 16.45
C PHE A 19 -9.40 -7.00 17.60
N THR A 20 -10.50 -7.72 17.37
CA THR A 20 -11.48 -8.04 18.42
C THR A 20 -11.39 -9.51 18.76
N ASP A 21 -11.04 -9.83 20.00
CA ASP A 21 -11.11 -11.19 20.52
C ASP A 21 -12.58 -11.60 20.67
N LYS A 22 -12.99 -12.69 20.03
CA LYS A 22 -14.40 -13.10 20.02
C LYS A 22 -14.88 -13.65 21.36
N ALA A 23 -13.99 -14.23 22.16
CA ALA A 23 -14.31 -14.91 23.42
C ALA A 23 -14.31 -13.92 24.60
N THR A 24 -13.27 -13.09 24.71
CA THR A 24 -13.09 -12.12 25.80
C THR A 24 -13.67 -10.74 25.47
N LYS A 25 -14.04 -10.49 24.22
CA LYS A 25 -14.48 -9.18 23.70
C LYS A 25 -13.44 -8.07 23.82
N HIS A 26 -12.20 -8.38 24.19
CA HIS A 26 -11.12 -7.40 24.21
C HIS A 26 -10.82 -6.88 22.81
N VAL A 27 -10.68 -5.56 22.70
CA VAL A 27 -10.33 -4.87 21.46
C VAL A 27 -8.89 -4.38 21.57
N ARG A 28 -8.07 -4.74 20.61
CA ARG A 28 -6.72 -4.19 20.41
C ARG A 28 -6.69 -3.41 19.11
N GLN A 29 -5.95 -2.31 19.10
CA GLN A 29 -5.74 -1.50 17.92
C GLN A 29 -4.25 -1.34 17.67
N ASN A 30 -3.86 -1.44 16.41
CA ASN A 30 -2.51 -1.27 15.94
C ASN A 30 -2.52 -0.19 14.86
N GLU A 31 -1.67 0.81 14.99
CA GLU A 31 -1.62 1.96 14.09
C GLU A 31 -0.24 2.04 13.42
N PHE A 32 -0.23 2.23 12.11
CA PHE A 32 0.96 2.46 11.32
C PHE A 32 0.86 3.78 10.58
N THR A 33 1.94 4.55 10.60
CA THR A 33 2.09 5.75 9.79
C THR A 33 3.08 5.44 8.67
N TYR A 34 2.59 5.37 7.44
CA TYR A 34 3.39 5.14 6.25
C TYR A 34 3.64 6.45 5.52
N LYS A 35 4.87 6.64 5.04
CA LYS A 35 5.14 7.61 3.99
C LYS A 35 5.07 6.87 2.65
N MET A 36 4.18 7.31 1.76
CA MET A 36 3.95 6.68 0.46
C MET A 36 4.20 7.70 -0.64
N GLU A 37 5.33 7.59 -1.33
CA GLU A 37 5.62 8.42 -2.49
C GLU A 37 4.62 8.18 -3.63
N GLU A 38 4.43 9.21 -4.45
CA GLU A 38 3.68 9.10 -5.69
C GLU A 38 4.29 8.01 -6.57
N ILE A 39 3.45 7.16 -7.18
CA ILE A 39 3.93 6.04 -8.01
C ILE A 39 4.87 6.50 -9.12
N LYS A 40 4.66 7.73 -9.63
CA LYS A 40 5.50 8.35 -10.66
C LYS A 40 6.94 8.56 -10.17
N GLU A 41 7.12 8.91 -8.90
CA GLU A 41 8.42 9.07 -8.26
C GLU A 41 9.10 7.70 -8.04
N ILE A 42 8.34 6.71 -7.56
CA ILE A 42 8.82 5.33 -7.38
C ILE A 42 9.33 4.75 -8.71
N LEU A 43 8.55 4.89 -9.79
CA LEU A 43 8.95 4.43 -11.13
C LEU A 43 10.16 5.19 -11.67
N ALA A 44 10.28 6.50 -11.39
CA ALA A 44 11.46 7.28 -11.77
C ALA A 44 12.72 6.82 -11.04
N MET A 45 12.62 6.48 -9.75
CA MET A 45 13.73 5.90 -8.97
C MET A 45 14.15 4.55 -9.53
N ALA A 46 13.18 3.66 -9.81
CA ALA A 46 13.46 2.35 -10.39
C ALA A 46 14.14 2.46 -11.76
N LYS A 47 13.70 3.38 -12.61
CA LYS A 47 14.32 3.66 -13.91
C LYS A 47 15.79 4.09 -13.77
N LYS A 48 16.10 4.98 -12.82
CA LYS A 48 17.48 5.38 -12.54
C LYS A 48 18.36 4.22 -12.06
N ALA A 49 17.77 3.22 -11.40
CA ALA A 49 18.45 1.99 -10.97
C ALA A 49 18.57 0.92 -12.08
N GLY A 50 18.10 1.21 -13.29
CA GLY A 50 18.19 0.33 -14.46
C GLY A 50 17.02 -0.64 -14.61
N PHE A 51 15.92 -0.44 -13.88
CA PHE A 51 14.70 -1.22 -14.08
C PHE A 51 13.77 -0.56 -15.10
N ILE A 52 13.03 -1.37 -15.84
CA ILE A 52 11.96 -0.95 -16.73
C ILE A 52 10.62 -1.43 -16.18
N PHE A 53 9.57 -0.65 -16.42
CA PHE A 53 8.20 -1.05 -16.09
C PHE A 53 7.76 -2.16 -17.04
N HIS A 54 7.31 -3.29 -16.48
CA HIS A 54 6.85 -4.43 -17.25
C HIS A 54 5.33 -4.55 -17.21
N ALA A 55 4.72 -4.57 -16.01
CA ALA A 55 3.28 -4.76 -15.86
C ALA A 55 2.71 -4.15 -14.58
N LYS A 56 1.39 -3.97 -14.56
CA LYS A 56 0.60 -3.53 -13.40
C LYS A 56 -0.64 -4.42 -13.24
N ALA A 57 -0.93 -4.86 -12.02
CA ALA A 57 -2.14 -5.60 -11.68
C ALA A 57 -2.95 -4.86 -10.60
N SER A 58 -4.27 -4.79 -10.78
CA SER A 58 -5.19 -4.31 -9.73
C SER A 58 -5.48 -5.42 -8.74
N MET A 59 -5.44 -5.10 -7.44
CA MET A 59 -5.70 -6.07 -6.37
C MET A 59 -7.19 -6.28 -6.07
N LYS A 60 -8.08 -5.43 -6.62
CA LYS A 60 -9.54 -5.50 -6.42
C LYS A 60 -10.13 -6.90 -6.60
N LYS A 61 -9.66 -7.64 -7.61
CA LYS A 61 -10.15 -9.00 -7.89
C LYS A 61 -9.63 -10.06 -6.91
N TYR A 62 -8.52 -9.78 -6.22
CA TYR A 62 -7.82 -10.74 -5.38
C TYR A 62 -8.08 -10.54 -3.89
N ASN A 63 -8.17 -9.30 -3.43
CA ASN A 63 -8.42 -8.97 -2.02
C ASN A 63 -9.54 -7.94 -1.77
N GLY A 64 -10.23 -7.51 -2.83
CA GLY A 64 -11.34 -6.56 -2.72
C GLY A 64 -10.94 -5.09 -2.66
N ASP A 65 -9.64 -4.77 -2.56
CA ASP A 65 -9.16 -3.39 -2.43
C ASP A 65 -9.06 -2.69 -3.80
N PRO A 66 -9.84 -1.63 -4.06
CA PRO A 66 -9.81 -0.90 -5.33
C PRO A 66 -8.63 0.07 -5.47
N HIS A 67 -7.92 0.39 -4.39
CA HIS A 67 -6.83 1.35 -4.35
C HIS A 67 -5.44 0.70 -4.30
N GLN A 68 -5.37 -0.61 -4.11
CA GLN A 68 -4.11 -1.35 -4.11
C GLN A 68 -3.73 -1.93 -5.48
N TYR A 69 -2.45 -1.79 -5.85
CA TYR A 69 -1.89 -2.24 -7.13
C TYR A 69 -0.52 -2.91 -6.94
N LEU A 70 -0.26 -3.96 -7.72
CA LEU A 70 1.05 -4.59 -7.82
C LEU A 70 1.76 -4.11 -9.10
N TYR A 71 2.99 -3.62 -8.97
CA TYR A 71 3.84 -3.21 -10.09
C TYR A 71 4.98 -4.20 -10.28
N ILE A 72 5.15 -4.69 -11.50
CA ILE A 72 6.22 -5.62 -11.90
C ILE A 72 7.25 -4.83 -12.68
N LEU A 73 8.49 -4.86 -12.20
CA LEU A 73 9.64 -4.18 -12.79
C LEU A 73 10.68 -5.22 -13.17
N GLU A 74 11.28 -5.06 -14.35
CA GLU A 74 12.30 -5.97 -14.86
C GLU A 74 13.60 -5.21 -15.03
N LYS A 75 14.72 -5.89 -14.75
CA LYS A 75 16.04 -5.36 -15.10
C LYS A 75 16.51 -6.10 -16.35
N PRO A 76 16.55 -5.44 -17.52
CA PRO A 76 17.12 -6.07 -18.71
C PRO A 76 18.59 -6.37 -18.43
N MET A 77 19.00 -7.61 -18.74
CA MET A 77 20.40 -8.04 -18.68
C MET A 77 21.23 -7.34 -19.75
#